data_AF-A0A4R8TDJ5-F1
#
_entry.id   AF-A0A4R8TDJ5-F1
#
_cell.length_a   1.000
_cell.length_b   1.000
_cell.length_c   1.000
_cell.angle_alpha   90.00
_cell.angle_beta   90.00
_cell.angle_gamma   90.00
#
_symmetry.space_group_name_H-M   'P 1'
#
loop_
_entity.id
_entity.type
_entity.pdbx_description
1 polymer ?
#
loop_
_entity_poly.entity_id
_entity_poly.type
_entity_poly.pdbx_seq_one_letter_code
_entity_poly.pdbx_strand_id
1 'polypeptide(L)'
;MDEPQSQAASTGRPDHVVPPPLLSKDEERVLDLYDELRDLEVKVALMRAQQNYTQDSSTSNTEESVRQAQEDASRARAAWLLRSDIADSIMTANPILKAVHGSTQSTPIESDLLPHIQARDATSITISKTASEIRKTVDSLTEVEAESLRVGRRNVELTAEILQLAEEAEKRKAGETDDPAVQMETARLRGGLKASRQRWKVMKGTASAVVAGSGVDWARDESLRDIVLDPEED
;
A
#
# COMPACT_ATOMS: atom_id res chain seq x y z
N MET A 1 31.00 14.17 27.02
CA MET A 1 30.35 14.69 25.81
C MET A 1 31.12 14.08 24.66
N ASP A 2 30.81 12.84 24.33
CA ASP A 2 31.42 12.12 23.21
C ASP A 2 30.28 11.69 22.29
N GLU A 3 30.20 12.33 21.13
CA GLU A 3 29.33 11.91 20.02
C GLU A 3 29.99 10.74 19.29
N PRO A 4 29.27 9.65 18.99
CA PRO A 4 29.75 8.69 18.02
C PRO A 4 29.31 9.10 16.61
N GLN A 5 30.34 9.28 15.78
CA GLN A 5 30.29 9.60 14.37
C GLN A 5 29.52 8.55 13.55
N SER A 6 28.85 9.08 12.52
CA SER A 6 28.24 8.37 11.41
C SER A 6 29.13 7.26 10.84
N GLN A 7 28.58 6.04 10.76
CA GLN A 7 29.00 5.06 9.77
C GLN A 7 27.79 4.76 8.89
N ALA A 8 27.73 5.47 7.76
CA ALA A 8 26.94 5.06 6.62
C ALA A 8 27.50 3.71 6.15
N ALA A 9 26.74 2.64 6.36
CA ALA A 9 27.01 1.33 5.81
C ALA A 9 26.83 1.40 4.28
N SER A 10 27.87 1.82 3.58
CA SER A 10 28.02 1.62 2.14
C SER A 10 28.29 0.14 1.89
N THR A 11 27.27 -0.71 1.97
CA THR A 11 27.31 -2.06 1.41
C THR A 11 26.93 -2.00 -0.07
N GLY A 12 27.80 -1.36 -0.86
CA GLY A 12 27.83 -1.54 -2.31
C GLY A 12 28.35 -2.93 -2.61
N ARG A 13 27.45 -3.92 -2.63
CA ARG A 13 27.74 -5.25 -3.15
C ARG A 13 28.04 -5.07 -4.64
N PRO A 14 29.12 -5.65 -5.20
CA PRO A 14 29.34 -5.57 -6.64
C PRO A 14 28.16 -6.28 -7.30
N ASP A 15 27.33 -5.48 -7.94
CA ASP A 15 26.30 -5.93 -8.84
C ASP A 15 26.94 -6.85 -9.87
N HIS A 16 26.75 -8.17 -9.71
CA HIS A 16 26.85 -9.11 -10.81
C HIS A 16 25.66 -8.86 -11.74
N VAL A 17 25.51 -7.63 -12.23
CA VAL A 17 24.72 -7.31 -13.40
C VAL A 17 25.55 -7.86 -14.54
N VAL A 18 25.34 -9.15 -14.84
CA VAL A 18 25.68 -9.68 -16.14
C VAL A 18 25.00 -8.72 -17.13
N PRO A 19 25.75 -7.97 -17.94
CA PRO A 19 25.13 -7.04 -18.86
C PRO A 19 24.12 -7.82 -19.70
N PRO A 20 22.94 -7.22 -19.99
CA PRO A 20 22.00 -7.86 -20.91
C PRO A 20 22.80 -8.30 -22.14
N PRO A 21 22.54 -9.50 -22.71
CA PRO A 21 23.19 -9.87 -23.95
C PRO A 21 22.92 -8.72 -24.92
N LEU A 22 23.95 -7.94 -25.20
CA LEU A 22 23.86 -6.83 -26.12
C LEU A 22 23.80 -7.50 -27.47
N LEU A 23 22.58 -7.76 -27.94
CA LEU A 23 22.36 -8.27 -29.26
C LEU A 23 23.08 -7.33 -30.22
N SER A 24 23.96 -7.90 -31.04
CA SER A 24 24.57 -7.16 -32.12
C SER A 24 23.47 -6.60 -33.01
N LYS A 25 23.71 -5.46 -33.67
CA LYS A 25 22.76 -4.90 -34.66
C LYS A 25 22.40 -5.93 -35.74
N ASP A 26 23.32 -6.84 -36.04
CA ASP A 26 23.10 -7.93 -36.98
C ASP A 26 22.16 -9.01 -36.40
N GLU A 27 22.26 -9.31 -35.10
CA GLU A 27 21.39 -10.27 -34.41
C GLU A 27 19.97 -9.73 -34.26
N GLU A 28 19.83 -8.46 -33.90
CA GLU A 28 18.55 -7.75 -33.90
C GLU A 28 17.90 -7.79 -35.29
N ARG A 29 18.69 -7.53 -36.34
CA ARG A 29 18.20 -7.60 -37.72
C ARG A 29 17.76 -9.01 -38.13
N VAL A 30 18.46 -10.05 -37.65
CA VAL A 30 18.07 -11.45 -37.92
C VAL A 30 16.74 -11.80 -37.25
N LEU A 31 16.50 -11.30 -36.04
CA LEU A 31 15.22 -11.49 -35.34
C LEU A 31 14.07 -10.76 -36.06
N ASP A 32 14.28 -9.51 -36.48
CA ASP A 32 13.28 -8.78 -37.28
C ASP A 32 12.92 -9.53 -38.58
N LEU A 33 13.94 -10.09 -39.25
CA LEU A 33 13.73 -10.88 -40.47
C LEU A 33 13.01 -12.20 -40.18
N TYR A 34 13.23 -12.81 -39.02
CA TYR A 34 12.51 -14.01 -38.59
C TYR A 34 11.01 -13.70 -38.39
N ASP A 35 10.70 -12.59 -37.71
CA ASP A 35 9.33 -12.14 -37.50
C ASP A 35 8.64 -11.81 -38.83
N GLU A 36 9.33 -11.09 -39.73
CA GLU A 36 8.84 -10.79 -41.07
C GLU A 36 8.59 -12.07 -41.89
N LEU A 37 9.49 -13.05 -41.81
CA LEU A 37 9.34 -14.34 -42.47
C LEU A 37 8.09 -15.07 -41.94
N ARG A 38 7.88 -15.06 -40.63
CA ARG A 38 6.72 -15.71 -40.01
C ARG A 38 5.39 -15.10 -40.46
N ASP A 39 5.36 -13.78 -40.56
CA ASP A 39 4.23 -13.04 -41.11
C ASP A 39 3.96 -13.38 -42.58
N LEU A 40 5.02 -13.47 -43.39
CA LEU A 40 4.91 -13.83 -44.80
C LEU A 40 4.41 -15.27 -44.98
N GLU A 41 4.87 -16.22 -44.16
CA GLU A 41 4.37 -17.60 -44.18
C GLU A 41 2.85 -17.66 -43.97
N VAL A 42 2.33 -16.90 -43.00
CA VAL A 42 0.88 -16.82 -42.74
C VAL A 42 0.15 -16.17 -43.92
N LYS A 43 0.67 -15.08 -44.48
CA LYS A 43 0.08 -14.41 -45.66
C LYS A 43 0.04 -15.35 -46.88
N VAL A 44 1.11 -16.10 -47.13
CA VAL A 44 1.17 -17.08 -48.22
C VAL A 44 0.19 -18.22 -47.97
N ALA A 45 0.09 -18.73 -46.75
CA ALA A 45 -0.89 -19.74 -46.39
C ALA A 45 -2.33 -19.25 -46.62
N LEU A 46 -2.63 -17.99 -46.28
CA LEU A 46 -3.93 -17.38 -46.54
C LEU A 46 -4.22 -17.25 -48.04
N MET A 47 -3.26 -16.76 -48.83
CA MET A 47 -3.42 -16.65 -50.28
C MET A 47 -3.63 -18.01 -50.94
N ARG A 48 -2.89 -19.04 -50.52
CA ARG A 48 -3.09 -20.42 -51.00
C ARG A 48 -4.46 -20.95 -50.61
N ALA A 49 -4.93 -20.69 -49.38
CA ALA A 49 -6.26 -21.07 -48.95
C ALA A 49 -7.35 -20.39 -49.79
N GLN A 50 -7.18 -19.11 -50.14
CA GLN A 50 -8.09 -18.38 -51.03
C GLN A 50 -8.06 -18.91 -52.47
N GLN A 51 -6.88 -19.24 -53.00
CA GLN A 51 -6.75 -19.81 -54.36
C GLN A 51 -7.33 -21.22 -54.46
N ASN A 52 -7.17 -22.03 -53.41
CA ASN A 52 -7.73 -23.38 -53.34
C ASN A 52 -9.21 -23.39 -52.96
N TYR A 53 -9.77 -22.24 -52.52
CA TYR A 53 -11.18 -22.11 -52.24
C TYR A 53 -11.96 -22.16 -53.55
N THR A 54 -12.39 -23.36 -53.92
CA THR A 54 -13.35 -23.56 -55.00
C THR A 54 -14.72 -23.38 -54.38
N GLN A 55 -15.44 -22.33 -54.77
CA GLN A 55 -16.79 -22.08 -54.30
C GLN A 55 -17.71 -23.19 -54.81
N ASP A 56 -18.00 -24.17 -53.96
CA ASP A 56 -18.86 -25.29 -54.30
C ASP A 56 -20.31 -24.80 -54.30
N SER A 57 -20.81 -24.39 -55.46
CA SER A 57 -22.18 -23.88 -55.66
C SER A 57 -23.28 -24.91 -55.32
N SER A 58 -22.90 -26.15 -55.00
CA SER A 58 -23.78 -27.24 -54.60
C SER A 58 -23.99 -27.37 -53.09
N THR A 59 -23.14 -26.74 -52.27
CA THR A 59 -23.32 -26.72 -50.82
C THR A 59 -24.40 -25.70 -50.46
N SER A 60 -25.61 -26.19 -50.18
CA SER A 60 -26.64 -25.35 -49.58
C SER A 60 -26.08 -24.76 -48.28
N ASN A 61 -26.10 -23.43 -48.13
CA ASN A 61 -25.77 -22.73 -46.88
C ASN A 61 -26.83 -23.04 -45.79
N THR A 62 -26.93 -24.31 -45.41
CA THR A 62 -27.77 -24.77 -44.32
C THR A 62 -27.04 -24.47 -43.01
N GLU A 63 -27.76 -24.12 -41.94
CA GLU A 63 -27.18 -23.80 -40.62
C GLU A 63 -26.19 -24.89 -40.14
N GLU A 64 -26.46 -26.16 -40.47
CA GLU A 64 -25.57 -27.29 -40.16
C GLU A 64 -24.21 -27.21 -40.86
N SER A 65 -24.18 -26.80 -42.14
CA SER A 65 -22.93 -26.65 -42.90
C SER A 65 -22.07 -25.49 -42.39
N VAL A 66 -22.71 -24.42 -41.92
CA VAL A 66 -22.04 -23.27 -41.29
C VAL A 66 -21.46 -23.67 -39.94
N ARG A 67 -22.24 -24.42 -39.13
CA ARG A 67 -21.76 -24.95 -37.84
C ARG A 67 -20.55 -25.86 -38.03
N GLN A 68 -20.61 -26.79 -38.98
CA GLN A 68 -19.50 -27.68 -39.28
C GLN A 68 -18.26 -26.92 -39.76
N ALA A 69 -18.42 -25.94 -40.65
CA ALA A 69 -17.31 -25.09 -41.10
C ALA A 69 -16.70 -24.26 -39.96
N GLN A 70 -17.53 -23.76 -39.03
CA GLN A 70 -17.06 -23.04 -37.84
C GLN A 70 -16.30 -23.97 -36.90
N GLU A 71 -16.80 -25.19 -36.67
CA GLU A 71 -16.11 -26.20 -35.87
C GLU A 71 -14.76 -26.58 -36.50
N ASP A 72 -14.71 -26.83 -37.81
CA ASP A 72 -13.48 -27.16 -38.53
C ASP A 72 -12.48 -26.00 -38.53
N ALA A 73 -12.94 -24.76 -38.72
CA ALA A 73 -12.09 -23.57 -38.60
C ALA A 73 -11.53 -23.40 -37.18
N SER A 74 -12.36 -23.62 -36.16
CA SER A 74 -11.92 -23.55 -34.75
C SER A 74 -10.90 -24.65 -34.43
N ARG A 75 -11.09 -25.87 -34.95
CA ARG A 75 -10.17 -27.00 -34.80
C ARG A 75 -8.84 -26.72 -35.51
N ALA A 76 -8.87 -26.18 -36.72
CA ALA A 76 -7.68 -25.78 -37.46
C ALA A 76 -6.88 -24.69 -36.73
N ARG A 77 -7.58 -23.68 -36.17
CA ARG A 77 -6.96 -22.63 -35.36
C ARG A 77 -6.30 -23.19 -34.10
N ALA A 78 -6.99 -24.05 -33.37
CA ALA A 78 -6.45 -24.69 -32.17
C ALA A 78 -5.21 -25.54 -32.50
N ALA A 79 -5.25 -26.31 -33.60
CA ALA A 79 -4.10 -27.11 -34.05
C ALA A 79 -2.90 -26.25 -34.47
N TRP A 80 -3.13 -25.10 -35.10
CA TRP A 80 -2.06 -24.16 -35.45
C TRP A 80 -1.42 -23.52 -34.21
N LEU A 81 -2.23 -23.04 -33.26
CA LEU A 81 -1.76 -22.46 -32.01
C LEU A 81 -0.91 -23.49 -31.24
N LEU A 82 -1.43 -24.71 -31.06
CA LEU A 82 -0.70 -25.76 -30.37
C LEU A 82 0.65 -26.07 -31.03
N ARG A 83 0.71 -26.10 -32.37
CA ARG A 83 1.98 -26.32 -33.08
C ARG A 83 2.96 -25.15 -32.89
N SER A 84 2.47 -23.91 -32.88
CA SER A 84 3.29 -22.74 -32.60
C SER A 84 3.84 -22.82 -31.17
N ASP A 85 2.96 -23.06 -30.20
CA ASP A 85 3.33 -23.16 -28.78
C ASP A 85 4.35 -24.29 -28.54
N ILE A 86 4.19 -25.44 -29.20
CA ILE A 86 5.16 -26.55 -29.14
C ILE A 86 6.50 -26.12 -29.74
N ALA A 87 6.50 -25.46 -30.90
CA ALA A 87 7.73 -24.99 -31.52
C ALA A 87 8.46 -23.97 -30.62
N ASP A 88 7.73 -23.01 -30.08
CA ASP A 88 8.27 -21.98 -29.18
C ASP A 88 8.80 -22.59 -27.88
N SER A 89 8.09 -23.57 -27.32
CA SER A 89 8.53 -24.34 -26.16
C SER A 89 9.82 -25.11 -26.44
N ILE A 90 9.93 -25.78 -27.60
CA ILE A 90 11.17 -26.48 -27.99
C ILE A 90 12.32 -25.50 -28.20
N MET A 91 12.07 -24.37 -28.90
CA MET A 91 13.08 -23.35 -29.20
C MET A 91 13.60 -22.65 -27.93
N THR A 92 12.79 -22.53 -26.89
CA THR A 92 13.19 -21.92 -25.62
C THR A 92 13.76 -22.93 -24.61
N ALA A 93 13.12 -24.10 -24.46
CA ALA A 93 13.49 -25.07 -23.43
C ALA A 93 14.73 -25.91 -23.79
N ASN A 94 14.89 -26.30 -25.06
CA ASN A 94 15.99 -27.18 -25.46
C ASN A 94 17.39 -26.51 -25.29
N PRO A 95 17.59 -25.23 -25.68
CA PRO A 95 18.85 -24.54 -25.39
C PRO A 95 19.14 -24.43 -23.88
N ILE A 96 18.13 -24.15 -23.06
CA ILE A 96 18.28 -24.08 -21.59
C ILE A 96 18.71 -25.43 -21.02
N LEU A 97 18.04 -26.52 -21.41
CA LEU A 97 18.38 -27.87 -20.94
C LEU A 97 19.81 -28.26 -21.33
N LYS A 98 20.22 -27.96 -22.57
CA LYS A 98 21.58 -28.24 -23.02
C LYS A 98 22.63 -27.36 -22.33
N ALA A 99 22.33 -26.08 -22.11
CA ALA A 99 23.20 -25.15 -21.38
C ALA A 99 23.47 -25.63 -19.94
N VAL A 100 22.43 -26.11 -19.25
CA VAL A 100 22.54 -26.56 -17.86
C VAL A 100 23.17 -27.94 -17.75
N HIS A 101 22.84 -28.87 -18.66
CA HIS A 101 23.25 -30.27 -18.54
C HIS A 101 24.53 -30.62 -19.32
N GLY A 102 25.09 -29.68 -20.09
CA GLY A 102 26.35 -29.91 -20.81
C GLY A 102 26.30 -31.14 -21.71
N SER A 103 25.22 -31.31 -22.47
CA SER A 103 25.04 -32.45 -23.37
C SER A 103 26.22 -32.55 -24.36
N THR A 104 26.63 -33.76 -24.74
CA THR A 104 27.64 -34.02 -25.77
C THR A 104 27.29 -33.40 -27.14
N GLN A 105 26.02 -33.01 -27.33
CA GLN A 105 25.49 -32.32 -28.51
C GLN A 105 25.20 -30.82 -28.26
N SER A 106 25.77 -30.25 -27.19
CA SER A 106 25.64 -28.82 -26.90
C SER A 106 26.54 -28.03 -27.85
N THR A 107 25.96 -27.07 -28.55
CA THR A 107 26.72 -26.11 -29.35
C THR A 107 27.44 -25.12 -28.43
N PRO A 108 28.56 -24.51 -28.87
CA PRO A 108 29.27 -23.51 -28.06
C PRO A 108 28.37 -22.36 -27.58
N ILE A 109 27.46 -21.90 -28.45
CA ILE A 109 26.48 -20.85 -28.13
C ILE A 109 25.52 -21.30 -27.02
N GLU A 110 25.08 -22.56 -27.03
CA GLU A 110 24.24 -23.10 -25.95
C GLU A 110 25.01 -23.20 -24.62
N SER A 111 26.32 -23.46 -24.64
CA SER A 111 27.16 -23.45 -23.43
C SER A 111 27.34 -22.04 -22.85
N ASP A 112 27.41 -21.02 -23.70
CA ASP A 112 27.60 -19.62 -23.29
C ASP A 112 26.34 -19.03 -22.62
N LEU A 113 25.17 -19.67 -22.76
CA LEU A 113 23.92 -19.25 -22.10
C LEU A 113 23.93 -19.51 -20.59
N LEU A 114 24.75 -20.43 -20.09
CA LEU A 114 24.77 -20.84 -18.68
C LEU A 114 24.92 -19.66 -17.67
N PRO A 115 25.90 -18.74 -17.80
CA PRO A 115 26.01 -17.60 -16.89
C PRO A 115 24.78 -16.69 -16.91
N HIS A 116 24.14 -16.51 -18.06
CA HIS A 116 22.92 -15.72 -18.17
C HIS A 116 21.73 -16.39 -17.50
N ILE A 117 21.60 -17.72 -17.64
CA ILE A 117 20.59 -18.52 -16.94
C ILE A 117 20.78 -18.43 -15.43
N GLN A 118 22.02 -18.55 -14.93
CA GLN A 118 22.33 -18.41 -13.52
C GLN A 118 22.01 -17.02 -12.97
N ALA A 119 22.33 -15.97 -13.72
CA ALA A 119 21.98 -14.58 -13.34
C ALA A 119 20.46 -14.37 -13.30
N ARG A 120 19.73 -14.91 -14.30
CA ARG A 120 18.26 -14.89 -14.33
C ARG A 120 17.67 -15.62 -13.13
N ASP A 121 18.17 -16.80 -12.79
CA ASP A 121 17.65 -17.62 -11.70
C ASP A 121 17.93 -16.96 -10.34
N ALA A 122 19.13 -16.39 -10.15
CA ALA A 122 19.45 -15.58 -8.98
C ALA A 122 18.49 -14.39 -8.82
N THR A 123 18.22 -13.66 -9.92
CA THR A 123 17.28 -12.54 -9.94
C THR A 123 15.86 -13.00 -9.64
N SER A 124 15.43 -14.12 -10.22
CA SER A 124 14.11 -14.73 -9.99
C SER A 124 13.92 -15.13 -8.52
N ILE A 125 14.96 -15.65 -7.88
CA ILE A 125 14.94 -15.94 -6.44
C ILE A 125 14.80 -14.65 -5.64
N THR A 126 15.54 -13.59 -5.97
CA THR A 126 15.40 -12.30 -5.27
C THR A 126 14.02 -11.69 -5.45
N ILE A 127 13.47 -11.71 -6.67
CA ILE A 127 12.12 -11.23 -6.96
C ILE A 127 11.10 -12.02 -6.15
N SER A 128 11.20 -13.35 -6.13
CA SER A 128 10.29 -14.21 -5.37
C SER A 128 10.33 -13.92 -3.86
N LYS A 129 11.52 -13.67 -3.31
CA LYS A 129 11.69 -13.26 -1.91
C LYS A 129 11.03 -11.91 -1.63
N THR A 130 11.33 -10.90 -2.43
CA THR A 130 10.73 -9.56 -2.28
C THR A 130 9.22 -9.59 -2.45
N ALA A 131 8.69 -10.38 -3.39
CA ALA A 131 7.25 -10.56 -3.58
C ALA A 131 6.58 -11.24 -2.38
N SER A 132 7.26 -12.22 -1.76
CA SER A 132 6.79 -12.86 -0.52
C SER A 132 6.80 -11.89 0.66
N GLU A 133 7.85 -11.07 0.79
CA GLU A 133 7.94 -10.03 1.81
C GLU A 133 6.85 -8.97 1.65
N ILE A 134 6.64 -8.46 0.42
CA ILE A 134 5.56 -7.53 0.10
C ILE A 134 4.22 -8.14 0.49
N ARG A 135 3.95 -9.39 0.10
CA ARG A 135 2.70 -10.07 0.46
C ARG A 135 2.50 -10.12 1.97
N LYS A 136 3.53 -10.50 2.74
CA LYS A 136 3.47 -10.50 4.21
C LYS A 136 3.17 -9.11 4.79
N THR A 137 3.79 -8.07 4.25
CA THR A 137 3.55 -6.69 4.72
C THR A 137 2.11 -6.25 4.43
N VAL A 138 1.58 -6.58 3.25
CA VAL A 138 0.19 -6.30 2.88
C VAL A 138 -0.75 -7.07 3.79
N ASP A 139 -0.51 -8.35 4.02
CA ASP A 139 -1.34 -9.17 4.92
C ASP A 139 -1.34 -8.57 6.34
N SER A 140 -0.19 -8.17 6.87
CA SER A 140 -0.10 -7.51 8.19
C SER A 140 -0.81 -6.15 8.24
N LEU A 141 -0.75 -5.37 7.15
CA LEU A 141 -1.46 -4.10 7.05
C LEU A 141 -2.97 -4.34 7.07
N THR A 142 -3.46 -5.32 6.32
CA THR A 142 -4.89 -5.65 6.29
C THR A 142 -5.39 -6.14 7.65
N GLU A 143 -4.58 -6.87 8.42
CA GLU A 143 -4.91 -7.28 9.78
C GLU A 143 -5.01 -6.07 10.72
N VAL A 144 -4.04 -5.16 10.66
CA VAL A 144 -4.04 -3.93 11.47
C VAL A 144 -5.20 -3.01 11.10
N GLU A 145 -5.53 -2.89 9.82
CA GLU A 145 -6.69 -2.11 9.36
C GLU A 145 -8.01 -2.71 9.84
N ALA A 146 -8.15 -4.04 9.78
CA ALA A 146 -9.33 -4.74 10.29
C ALA A 146 -9.48 -4.52 11.81
N GLU A 147 -8.38 -4.61 12.56
CA GLU A 147 -8.37 -4.35 14.00
C GLU A 147 -8.68 -2.87 14.32
N SER A 148 -8.12 -1.94 13.56
CA SER A 148 -8.40 -0.51 13.70
C SER A 148 -9.88 -0.19 13.48
N LEU A 149 -10.51 -0.79 12.47
CA LEU A 149 -11.95 -0.66 12.23
C LEU A 149 -12.77 -1.26 13.38
N ARG A 150 -12.35 -2.40 13.94
CA ARG A 150 -13.02 -3.04 15.09
C ARG A 150 -12.94 -2.17 16.34
N VAL A 151 -11.75 -1.66 16.68
CA VAL A 151 -11.55 -0.75 17.81
C VAL A 151 -12.28 0.57 17.60
N GLY A 152 -12.27 1.10 16.37
CA GLY A 152 -13.02 2.30 16.01
C GLY A 152 -14.51 2.16 16.28
N ARG A 153 -15.13 1.04 15.89
CA ARG A 153 -16.54 0.74 16.22
C ARG A 153 -16.77 0.65 17.73
N ARG A 154 -15.90 -0.06 18.45
CA ARG A 154 -15.97 -0.18 19.92
C ARG A 154 -15.89 1.18 20.61
N ASN A 155 -15.00 2.05 20.16
CA ASN A 155 -14.87 3.40 20.72
C ASN A 155 -16.11 4.25 20.47
N VAL A 156 -16.74 4.13 19.30
CA VAL A 156 -18.01 4.81 19.02
C VAL A 156 -19.12 4.30 19.94
N GLU A 157 -19.24 2.98 20.13
CA GLU A 157 -20.20 2.36 21.05
C GLU A 157 -20.00 2.86 22.49
N LEU A 158 -18.77 2.78 23.01
CA LEU A 158 -18.43 3.23 24.36
C LEU A 158 -18.65 4.74 24.54
N THR A 159 -18.36 5.56 23.52
CA THR A 159 -18.62 7.00 23.59
C THR A 159 -20.12 7.29 23.65
N ALA A 160 -20.94 6.52 22.93
CA ALA A 160 -22.39 6.63 23.02
C ALA A 160 -22.91 6.24 24.42
N GLU A 161 -22.37 5.17 25.02
CA GLU A 161 -22.67 4.78 26.39
C GLU A 161 -22.27 5.85 27.41
N ILE A 162 -21.07 6.43 27.27
CA ILE A 162 -20.59 7.52 28.13
C ILE A 162 -21.51 8.74 28.03
N LEU A 163 -21.95 9.12 26.82
CA LEU A 163 -22.88 10.23 26.63
C LEU A 163 -24.22 9.95 27.30
N GLN A 164 -24.77 8.74 27.18
CA GLN A 164 -25.99 8.34 27.87
C GLN A 164 -25.82 8.40 29.39
N LEU A 165 -24.72 7.85 29.93
CA LEU A 165 -24.44 7.88 31.37
C LEU A 165 -24.21 9.31 31.88
N ALA A 166 -23.58 10.17 31.09
CA ALA A 166 -23.42 11.58 31.42
C ALA A 166 -24.77 12.32 31.45
N GLU A 167 -25.66 12.05 30.49
CA GLU A 167 -27.03 12.57 30.53
C GLU A 167 -27.81 12.06 31.73
N GLU A 168 -27.70 10.77 32.07
CA GLU A 168 -28.31 10.20 33.27
C GLU A 168 -27.76 10.83 34.55
N ALA A 169 -26.46 11.06 34.64
CA ALA A 169 -25.82 11.71 35.77
C ALA A 169 -26.30 13.16 35.93
N GLU A 170 -26.38 13.92 34.84
CA GLU A 170 -26.94 15.27 34.84
C GLU A 170 -28.43 15.27 35.22
N LYS A 171 -29.22 14.31 34.71
CA LYS A 171 -30.64 14.14 35.11
C LYS A 171 -30.79 13.79 36.59
N ARG A 172 -29.94 12.93 37.16
CA ARG A 172 -29.95 12.61 38.60
C ARG A 172 -29.60 13.83 39.45
N LYS A 173 -28.56 14.57 39.04
CA LYS A 173 -28.16 15.83 39.69
C LYS A 173 -29.27 16.88 39.61
N ALA A 174 -29.97 16.98 38.48
CA ALA A 174 -31.12 17.87 38.33
C ALA A 174 -32.33 17.41 39.17
N GLY A 175 -32.64 16.11 39.19
CA GLY A 175 -33.76 15.52 39.94
C GLY A 175 -33.57 15.53 41.47
N GLU A 176 -32.33 15.50 41.98
CA GLU A 176 -32.05 15.77 43.40
C GLU A 176 -32.32 17.25 43.78
N THR A 177 -32.52 18.10 42.77
CA THR A 177 -32.80 19.53 42.93
C THR A 177 -34.22 19.91 42.49
N ASP A 178 -35.17 18.99 42.33
CA ASP A 178 -36.51 19.30 41.77
C ASP A 178 -37.41 20.15 42.70
N ASP A 179 -36.94 20.49 43.91
CA ASP A 179 -37.60 21.49 44.76
C ASP A 179 -37.27 22.91 44.23
N PRO A 180 -38.26 23.67 43.71
CA PRO A 180 -38.02 25.01 43.15
C PRO A 180 -37.41 25.98 44.17
N ALA A 181 -37.63 25.75 45.47
CA ALA A 181 -37.01 26.55 46.53
C ALA A 181 -35.48 26.33 46.61
N VAL A 182 -35.03 25.08 46.45
CA VAL A 182 -33.61 24.71 46.48
C VAL A 182 -32.89 25.20 45.21
N GLN A 183 -33.55 25.19 44.06
CA GLN A 183 -32.99 25.75 42.81
C GLN A 183 -32.79 27.27 42.89
N MET A 184 -33.79 28.01 43.39
CA MET A 184 -33.65 29.45 43.56
C MET A 184 -32.55 29.81 44.57
N GLU A 185 -32.45 29.07 45.67
CA GLU A 185 -31.44 29.32 46.69
C GLU A 185 -30.03 28.98 46.18
N THR A 186 -29.86 27.86 45.47
CA THR A 186 -28.56 27.53 44.86
C THR A 186 -28.15 28.51 43.77
N ALA A 187 -29.08 29.02 42.97
CA ALA A 187 -28.81 30.08 41.99
C ALA A 187 -28.40 31.40 42.67
N ARG A 188 -29.09 31.78 43.75
CA ARG A 188 -28.76 32.96 44.58
C ARG A 188 -27.37 32.83 45.19
N LEU A 189 -27.05 31.68 45.77
CA LEU A 189 -25.75 31.40 46.39
C LEU A 189 -24.62 31.38 45.35
N ARG A 190 -24.83 30.80 44.16
CA ARG A 190 -23.86 30.85 43.05
C ARG A 190 -23.62 32.26 42.54
N GLY A 191 -24.68 33.07 42.43
CA GLY A 191 -24.56 34.50 42.09
C GLY A 191 -23.77 35.27 43.14
N GLY A 192 -24.04 35.02 44.42
CA GLY A 192 -23.30 35.58 45.55
C GLY A 192 -21.82 35.18 45.56
N LEU A 193 -21.52 33.91 45.28
CA LEU A 193 -20.15 33.39 45.20
C LEU A 193 -19.37 34.02 44.03
N LYS A 194 -19.98 34.13 42.85
CA LYS A 194 -19.37 34.80 41.68
C LYS A 194 -19.08 36.26 41.96
N ALA A 195 -20.03 36.98 42.57
CA ALA A 195 -19.82 38.37 42.97
C ALA A 195 -18.72 38.50 44.04
N SER A 196 -18.65 37.55 44.98
CA SER A 196 -17.59 37.51 46.00
C SER A 196 -16.22 37.22 45.39
N ARG A 197 -16.12 36.23 44.49
CA ARG A 197 -14.88 35.88 43.78
C ARG A 197 -14.40 37.04 42.90
N GLN A 198 -15.31 37.75 42.25
CA GLN A 198 -14.96 38.95 41.47
C GLN A 198 -14.44 40.07 42.36
N ARG A 199 -15.09 40.34 43.50
CA ARG A 199 -14.61 41.33 44.48
C ARG A 199 -13.25 40.94 45.04
N TRP A 200 -13.05 39.65 45.35
CA TRP A 200 -11.78 39.15 45.85
C TRP A 200 -10.67 39.29 44.80
N LYS A 201 -10.93 38.94 43.53
CA LYS A 201 -9.97 39.15 42.43
C LYS A 201 -9.57 40.62 42.28
N VAL A 202 -10.52 41.55 42.38
CA VAL A 202 -10.24 42.99 42.33
C VAL A 202 -9.43 43.45 43.54
N MET A 203 -9.79 43.02 44.75
CA MET A 203 -9.05 43.38 45.97
C MET A 203 -7.64 42.81 45.98
N LYS A 204 -7.46 41.53 45.59
CA LYS A 204 -6.16 40.86 45.46
C LYS A 204 -5.31 41.58 44.40
N GLY A 205 -5.84 41.80 43.19
CA GLY A 205 -5.13 42.51 42.14
C GLY A 205 -4.70 43.93 42.54
N THR A 206 -5.56 44.65 43.28
CA THR A 206 -5.23 45.98 43.79
C THR A 206 -4.14 45.91 44.87
N ALA A 207 -4.24 44.96 45.81
CA ALA A 207 -3.23 44.77 46.86
C ALA A 207 -1.86 44.39 46.28
N SER A 208 -1.82 43.45 45.33
CA SER A 208 -0.60 43.05 44.63
C SER A 208 0.03 44.23 43.87
N ALA A 209 -0.78 45.04 43.17
CA ALA A 209 -0.30 46.21 42.44
C ALA A 209 0.28 47.29 43.38
N VAL A 210 -0.35 47.53 44.53
CA VAL A 210 0.16 48.49 45.53
C VAL A 210 1.48 48.01 46.13
N VAL A 211 1.57 46.74 46.52
CA VAL A 211 2.80 46.18 47.13
C VAL A 211 3.94 46.18 46.11
N ALA A 212 3.72 45.69 44.89
CA ALA A 212 4.74 45.67 43.83
C ALA A 212 5.13 47.09 43.37
N GLY A 213 4.19 48.03 43.32
CA GLY A 213 4.42 49.42 42.92
C GLY A 213 5.05 50.31 44.00
N SER A 214 5.01 49.89 45.28
CA SER A 214 5.56 50.66 46.41
C SER A 214 7.09 50.68 46.49
N GLY A 215 7.78 49.82 45.73
CA GLY A 215 9.24 49.69 45.77
C GLY A 215 9.80 48.96 47.00
N VAL A 216 8.93 48.39 47.86
CA VAL A 216 9.31 47.50 48.96
C VAL A 216 9.79 46.16 48.40
N ASP A 217 10.85 45.58 48.97
CA ASP A 217 11.41 44.27 48.59
C ASP A 217 10.52 43.11 49.08
N TRP A 218 9.34 42.98 48.45
CA TRP A 218 8.30 42.00 48.76
C TRP A 218 8.72 40.55 48.47
N ALA A 219 9.79 40.33 47.72
CA ALA A 219 10.29 38.99 47.40
C ALA A 219 10.95 38.30 48.61
N ARG A 220 11.48 39.07 49.57
CA ARG A 220 12.17 38.55 50.76
C ARG A 220 11.27 38.35 51.98
N ASP A 221 10.10 38.97 52.01
CA ASP A 221 9.11 38.82 53.07
C ASP A 221 8.04 37.80 52.64
N GLU A 222 7.91 36.70 53.40
CA GLU A 222 6.94 35.63 53.14
C GLU A 222 5.50 36.17 53.07
N SER A 223 5.16 37.13 53.94
CA SER A 223 3.82 37.68 54.04
C SER A 223 3.46 38.54 52.83
N LEU A 224 4.44 39.28 52.28
CA LEU A 224 4.24 40.12 51.10
C LEU A 224 4.29 39.28 49.81
N ARG A 225 5.08 38.22 49.80
CA ARG A 225 5.16 37.27 48.69
C ARG A 225 3.82 36.55 48.47
N ASP A 226 3.18 36.08 49.54
CA ASP A 226 1.85 35.46 49.47
C ASP A 226 0.77 36.46 49.04
N ILE A 227 0.90 37.74 49.38
CA ILE A 227 -0.03 38.78 48.92
C ILE A 227 0.14 39.05 47.42
N VAL A 228 1.35 39.02 46.87
CA VAL A 228 1.61 39.35 45.46
C VAL A 228 1.40 38.15 44.54
N LEU A 229 1.82 36.95 44.94
CA LEU A 229 1.64 35.72 44.17
C LEU A 229 0.19 35.21 44.36
N ASP A 230 -0.39 34.72 43.27
CA ASP A 230 -1.62 33.96 43.34
C ASP A 230 -1.27 32.51 43.72
N PRO A 231 -1.98 31.86 44.66
CA PRO A 231 -1.86 30.42 44.81
C PRO A 231 -2.30 29.79 43.47
N GLU A 232 -1.51 28.83 42.97
CA GLU A 232 -1.83 28.17 41.70
C GLU A 232 -3.27 27.63 41.73
N GLU A 233 -4.03 27.87 40.66
CA GLU A 233 -5.39 27.36 40.52
C GLU A 233 -5.35 25.83 40.40
N ASP A 234 -5.40 25.12 41.52
CA ASP A 234 -5.90 23.74 41.62
C ASP A 234 -7.44 23.73 41.66
#